data_AF-A0A954JPA6-F1
#
_entry.id   AF-A0A954JPA6-F1
#
_cell.length_a   1.000
_cell.length_b   1.000
_cell.length_c   1.000
_cell.angle_alpha   90.00
_cell.angle_beta   90.00
_cell.angle_gamma   90.00
#
_symmetry.space_group_name_H-M   'P 1'
#
loop_
_entity.id
_entity.type
_entity.pdbx_description
1 polymer ?
#
loop_
_entity_poly.entity_id
_entity_poly.type
_entity_poly.pdbx_seq_one_letter_code
_entity_poly.pdbx_strand_id
1 'polypeptide(L)'
;MTRAQAWCMHGACLLVGGSGLIYGYMRYFATPDDPFSVVNHPLQPTLQHLHILAAPLLVFACGWIWEGHVWKRIRQGNPTRRRSGWTMVLTLAPMVVSGYAVQVSVDESWRTLWIWIHGVSSCLWLLFALIHPWLPHAIIKKK
;
A
#
# COMPACT_ATOMS: atom_id res chain seq x y z
N MET A 1 9.63 13.40 -10.84
CA MET A 1 8.31 12.78 -11.03
C MET A 1 7.50 13.69 -11.91
N THR A 2 6.95 13.15 -12.99
CA THR A 2 6.01 13.88 -13.86
C THR A 2 4.65 13.98 -13.17
N ARG A 3 3.76 14.87 -13.65
CA ARG A 3 2.39 14.97 -13.12
C ARG A 3 1.61 13.66 -13.30
N ALA A 4 1.78 13.00 -14.45
CA ALA A 4 1.13 11.72 -14.73
C ALA A 4 1.54 10.63 -13.75
N GLN A 5 2.85 10.51 -13.46
CA GLN A 5 3.36 9.58 -12.45
C GLN A 5 2.80 9.88 -11.06
N ALA A 6 2.70 11.16 -10.69
CA ALA A 6 2.13 11.58 -9.41
C ALA A 6 0.65 11.16 -9.30
N TRP A 7 -0.16 11.49 -10.32
CA TRP A 7 -1.58 11.14 -10.35
C TRP A 7 -1.82 9.63 -10.34
N CYS A 8 -1.04 8.87 -11.12
CA CYS A 8 -1.11 7.42 -11.14
C CYS A 8 -0.81 6.84 -9.75
N MET A 9 0.27 7.29 -9.11
CA MET A 9 0.66 6.84 -7.77
C MET A 9 -0.40 7.18 -6.71
N HIS A 10 -0.85 8.43 -6.65
CA HIS A 10 -1.84 8.87 -5.66
C HIS A 10 -3.21 8.21 -5.89
N GLY A 11 -3.65 8.10 -7.15
CA GLY A 11 -4.89 7.43 -7.51
C GLY A 11 -4.86 5.94 -7.16
N ALA A 12 -3.75 5.25 -7.44
CA ALA A 12 -3.59 3.84 -7.08
C ALA A 12 -3.56 3.64 -5.56
N CYS A 13 -2.85 4.50 -4.81
CA CYS A 13 -2.88 4.47 -3.34
C CYS A 13 -4.28 4.71 -2.79
N LEU A 14 -5.04 5.66 -3.35
CA LEU A 14 -6.41 5.95 -2.92
C LEU A 14 -7.33 4.77 -3.21
N LEU A 15 -7.26 4.19 -4.40
CA LEU A 15 -8.12 3.08 -4.80
C LEU A 15 -7.84 1.81 -3.98
N VAL A 16 -6.58 1.40 -3.89
CA VAL A 16 -6.18 0.18 -3.16
C VAL A 16 -6.29 0.39 -1.66
N GLY A 17 -5.79 1.52 -1.15
CA GLY A 17 -5.87 1.86 0.27
C GLY A 17 -7.30 2.07 0.75
N GLY A 18 -8.12 2.79 -0.02
CA GLY A 18 -9.53 3.02 0.29
C GLY A 18 -10.33 1.73 0.30
N SER A 19 -10.24 0.92 -0.77
CA SER A 19 -10.91 -0.38 -0.82
C SER A 19 -10.46 -1.32 0.30
N GLY A 20 -9.16 -1.35 0.62
CA GLY A 20 -8.60 -2.20 1.67
C GLY A 20 -9.01 -1.77 3.08
N LEU A 21 -9.00 -0.46 3.38
CA LEU A 21 -9.43 0.08 4.68
C LEU A 21 -10.93 -0.14 4.91
N ILE A 22 -11.75 0.12 3.90
CA ILE A 22 -13.20 -0.10 3.99
C ILE A 22 -13.51 -1.59 4.13
N TYR A 23 -12.85 -2.45 3.35
CA TYR A 23 -12.97 -3.90 3.49
C TYR A 23 -12.57 -4.38 4.89
N GLY A 24 -11.41 -3.94 5.39
CA GLY A 24 -10.94 -4.27 6.74
C GLY A 24 -11.93 -3.81 7.81
N TYR A 25 -12.48 -2.61 7.67
CA TYR A 25 -13.51 -2.11 8.57
C TYR A 25 -14.73 -3.05 8.60
N MET A 26 -15.27 -3.40 7.42
CA MET A 26 -16.40 -4.34 7.33
C MET A 26 -16.05 -5.69 7.97
N ARG A 27 -14.86 -6.23 7.71
CA ARG A 27 -14.45 -7.55 8.20
C ARG A 27 -14.32 -7.63 9.72
N TYR A 28 -13.89 -6.54 10.38
CA TYR A 28 -13.55 -6.59 11.81
C TYR A 28 -14.51 -5.81 12.71
N PHE A 29 -15.29 -4.86 12.18
CA PHE A 29 -16.10 -3.95 12.99
C PHE A 29 -17.56 -3.85 12.57
N ALA A 30 -17.94 -4.25 11.34
CA ALA A 30 -19.36 -4.29 10.97
C ALA A 30 -20.07 -5.49 11.63
N THR A 31 -21.33 -5.31 11.99
CA THR A 31 -22.19 -6.36 12.54
C THR A 31 -22.97 -7.00 11.41
N PRO A 32 -23.01 -8.34 11.28
CA PRO A 32 -23.85 -9.01 10.29
C PRO A 32 -25.33 -8.72 10.52
N ASP A 33 -26.06 -8.51 9.42
CA ASP A 33 -27.52 -8.30 9.45
C ASP A 33 -28.29 -9.60 9.75
N ASP A 34 -27.65 -10.77 9.56
CA ASP A 34 -28.23 -12.09 9.78
C ASP A 34 -27.26 -13.00 10.57
N PRO A 35 -27.72 -13.75 11.59
CA PRO A 35 -26.85 -14.62 12.41
C PRO A 35 -26.15 -15.74 11.65
N PHE A 36 -26.65 -16.14 10.49
CA PHE A 36 -26.07 -17.19 9.64
C PHE A 36 -25.27 -16.61 8.47
N SER A 37 -25.12 -15.28 8.40
CA SER A 37 -24.35 -14.63 7.36
C SER A 37 -22.85 -14.96 7.47
N VAL A 38 -22.26 -15.30 6.33
CA VAL A 38 -20.80 -15.53 6.20
C VAL A 38 -20.00 -14.23 6.04
N VAL A 39 -20.69 -13.11 5.84
CA VAL A 39 -20.11 -11.76 5.71
C VAL A 39 -20.78 -10.79 6.68
N ASN A 40 -20.04 -9.76 7.09
CA ASN A 40 -20.54 -8.77 8.03
C ASN A 40 -21.29 -7.61 7.35
N HIS A 41 -21.10 -7.42 6.04
CA HIS A 41 -21.75 -6.36 5.27
C HIS A 41 -21.96 -6.80 3.81
N PRO A 42 -23.09 -6.47 3.15
CA PRO A 42 -23.38 -6.90 1.77
C PRO A 42 -22.29 -6.52 0.74
N LEU A 43 -21.62 -5.38 0.94
CA LEU A 43 -20.54 -4.90 0.06
C LEU A 43 -19.16 -5.48 0.38
N GLN A 44 -18.99 -6.24 1.47
CA GLN A 44 -17.71 -6.82 1.86
C GLN A 44 -17.01 -7.60 0.72
N PRO A 45 -17.67 -8.54 0.00
CA PRO A 45 -17.01 -9.27 -1.09
C PRO A 45 -16.66 -8.36 -2.27
N THR A 46 -17.49 -7.38 -2.60
CA THR A 46 -17.23 -6.41 -3.68
C THR A 46 -15.97 -5.60 -3.39
N LEU A 47 -15.82 -5.11 -2.16
CA LEU A 47 -14.65 -4.33 -1.75
C LEU A 47 -13.39 -5.19 -1.70
N GLN A 48 -13.49 -6.45 -1.30
CA GLN A 48 -12.39 -7.42 -1.38
C GLN A 48 -11.93 -7.63 -2.82
N HIS A 49 -12.85 -7.91 -3.74
CA HIS A 49 -12.52 -8.10 -5.16
C HIS A 49 -11.93 -6.84 -5.78
N LEU A 50 -12.50 -5.67 -5.50
CA LEU A 50 -11.97 -4.39 -5.96
C LEU A 50 -10.54 -4.17 -5.48
N HIS A 51 -10.26 -4.45 -4.21
CA HIS A 51 -8.91 -4.32 -3.64
C HIS A 51 -7.91 -5.23 -4.36
N ILE A 52 -8.25 -6.50 -4.55
CA ILE A 52 -7.38 -7.49 -5.22
C ILE A 52 -7.14 -7.10 -6.68
N LEU A 53 -8.19 -6.72 -7.42
CA LEU A 53 -8.08 -6.34 -8.83
C LEU A 53 -7.35 -5.01 -9.03
N ALA A 54 -7.45 -4.09 -8.08
CA ALA A 54 -6.75 -2.80 -8.12
C ALA A 54 -5.28 -2.90 -7.69
N ALA A 55 -4.90 -3.88 -6.86
CA ALA A 55 -3.54 -4.00 -6.33
C ALA A 55 -2.43 -4.01 -7.41
N PRO A 56 -2.56 -4.71 -8.55
CA PRO A 56 -1.59 -4.65 -9.64
C PRO A 56 -1.32 -3.24 -10.18
N LEU A 57 -2.32 -2.34 -10.16
CA LEU A 57 -2.14 -0.95 -10.58
C LEU A 57 -1.19 -0.21 -9.64
N LEU A 58 -1.27 -0.43 -8.33
CA LEU A 58 -0.34 0.17 -7.37
C LEU A 58 1.09 -0.37 -7.55
N VAL A 59 1.24 -1.68 -7.77
CA VAL A 59 2.56 -2.28 -8.06
C VAL A 59 3.16 -1.68 -9.33
N PHE A 60 2.35 -1.54 -10.39
CA PHE A 60 2.78 -0.87 -11.62
C PHE A 60 3.18 0.58 -11.38
N ALA A 61 2.35 1.36 -10.65
CA ALA A 61 2.64 2.75 -10.33
C ALA A 61 3.98 2.89 -9.58
N CYS A 62 4.25 2.00 -8.62
CA CYS A 62 5.54 1.88 -7.92
C CYS A 62 6.71 1.61 -8.87
N GLY A 63 6.55 0.70 -9.83
CA GLY A 63 7.56 0.44 -10.86
C GLY A 63 7.82 1.65 -11.76
N TRP A 64 6.78 2.39 -12.13
CA TRP A 64 6.91 3.57 -12.98
C TRP A 64 7.62 4.74 -12.27
N ILE A 65 7.28 5.00 -11.00
CA ILE A 65 8.02 5.99 -10.20
C ILE A 65 9.43 5.52 -9.86
N TRP A 66 9.68 4.21 -9.80
CA TRP A 66 11.02 3.70 -9.55
C TRP A 66 12.00 4.18 -10.62
N GLU A 67 11.66 4.01 -11.91
CA GLU A 67 12.49 4.44 -13.03
C GLU A 67 12.64 5.98 -13.06
N GLY A 68 11.52 6.71 -13.07
CA GLY A 68 11.54 8.16 -13.35
C GLY A 68 11.83 9.05 -12.15
N HIS A 69 11.81 8.51 -10.93
CA HIS A 69 12.02 9.29 -9.70
C HIS A 69 13.07 8.65 -8.79
N VAL A 70 12.87 7.41 -8.34
CA VAL A 70 13.72 6.80 -7.31
C VAL A 70 15.14 6.55 -7.85
N TRP A 71 15.24 5.85 -8.98
CA TRP A 71 16.50 5.49 -9.59
C TRP A 71 17.32 6.72 -10.01
N LYS A 72 16.65 7.72 -10.59
CA LYS A 72 17.27 9.01 -10.93
C LYS A 72 17.87 9.71 -9.70
N ARG A 73 17.14 9.73 -8.57
CA ARG A 73 17.63 10.33 -7.31
C ARG A 73 18.82 9.56 -6.74
N ILE A 74 18.80 8.23 -6.82
CA ILE A 74 19.91 7.37 -6.39
C ILE A 74 21.16 7.65 -7.23
N ARG A 75 21.05 7.65 -8.56
CA ARG A 75 22.18 7.95 -9.48
C ARG A 75 22.75 9.35 -9.27
N GLN A 76 21.91 10.32 -8.92
CA GLN A 76 22.34 11.69 -8.63
C GLN A 76 22.96 11.86 -7.24
N GLY A 77 23.02 10.79 -6.42
CA GLY A 77 23.54 10.87 -5.05
C GLY A 77 22.75 11.81 -4.15
N ASN A 78 21.49 12.11 -4.47
CA ASN A 78 20.74 13.16 -3.80
C ASN A 78 20.30 12.70 -2.40
N PRO A 79 20.76 13.34 -1.31
CA PRO A 79 20.44 12.90 0.05
C PRO A 79 19.03 13.31 0.49
N THR A 80 18.38 14.24 -0.21
CA THR A 80 17.10 14.80 0.17
C THR A 80 16.01 13.72 0.20
N ARG A 81 15.32 13.59 1.34
CA ARG A 81 14.23 12.62 1.57
C ARG A 81 14.62 11.15 1.31
N ARG A 82 15.92 10.83 1.36
CA ARG A 82 16.40 9.46 1.10
C ARG A 82 15.89 8.47 2.16
N ARG A 83 15.87 8.89 3.43
CA ARG A 83 15.35 8.05 4.54
C ARG A 83 13.89 7.69 4.33
N SER A 84 13.04 8.68 4.05
CA SER A 84 11.61 8.42 3.81
C SER A 84 11.34 7.66 2.51
N GLY A 85 12.20 7.80 1.49
CA GLY A 85 12.15 6.96 0.30
C GLY A 85 12.44 5.49 0.63
N TRP A 86 13.48 5.21 1.41
CA TRP A 86 13.80 3.84 1.83
C TRP A 86 12.74 3.22 2.74
N THR A 87 12.15 3.98 3.66
CA THR A 87 11.06 3.44 4.50
C THR A 87 9.87 3.02 3.65
N MET A 88 9.54 3.76 2.59
CA MET A 88 8.49 3.35 1.65
C MET A 88 8.85 2.06 0.92
N VAL A 89 10.09 1.90 0.44
CA VAL A 89 10.54 0.65 -0.21
C VAL A 89 10.45 -0.54 0.75
N LEU A 90 10.87 -0.32 2.01
CA LEU A 90 10.85 -1.35 3.04
C LEU A 90 9.44 -1.75 3.47
N THR A 91 8.44 -0.89 3.33
CA THR A 91 7.04 -1.26 3.61
C THR A 91 6.34 -1.84 2.39
N LEU A 92 6.73 -1.44 1.17
CA LEU A 92 6.16 -1.96 -0.07
C LEU A 92 6.37 -3.47 -0.24
N ALA A 93 7.60 -3.94 -0.04
CA ALA A 93 7.96 -5.34 -0.25
C ALA A 93 7.15 -6.31 0.64
N PRO A 94 7.12 -6.17 1.98
CA PRO A 94 6.30 -7.04 2.82
C PRO A 94 4.81 -6.91 2.50
N MET A 95 4.31 -5.71 2.17
CA MET A 95 2.91 -5.50 1.79
C MET A 95 2.50 -6.31 0.57
N VAL A 96 3.27 -6.23 -0.52
CA VAL A 96 2.96 -6.93 -1.78
C VAL A 96 3.12 -8.44 -1.62
N VAL A 97 4.22 -8.90 -1.02
CA VAL A 97 4.49 -10.33 -0.85
C VAL A 97 3.44 -10.99 0.05
N SER A 98 3.13 -10.37 1.18
CA SER A 98 2.10 -10.90 2.09
C SER A 98 0.70 -10.85 1.47
N GLY A 99 0.38 -9.85 0.65
CA GLY A 99 -0.90 -9.78 -0.06
C GLY A 99 -1.12 -10.98 -0.97
N TYR A 100 -0.08 -11.43 -1.69
CA TYR A 100 -0.12 -12.66 -2.46
C TYR A 100 -0.18 -13.90 -1.55
N ALA A 101 0.63 -13.93 -0.49
CA ALA A 101 0.70 -15.05 0.44
C ALA A 101 -0.65 -15.35 1.12
N VAL A 102 -1.45 -14.31 1.45
CA VAL A 102 -2.82 -14.49 1.97
C VAL A 102 -3.69 -15.29 1.01
N GLN A 103 -3.56 -15.10 -0.31
CA GLN A 103 -4.41 -15.76 -1.31
C GLN A 103 -4.08 -17.25 -1.48
N VAL A 104 -2.81 -17.61 -1.31
CA VAL A 104 -2.32 -18.97 -1.58
C VAL A 104 -2.12 -19.81 -0.31
N SER A 105 -2.34 -19.23 0.87
CA SER A 105 -2.17 -19.94 2.15
C SER A 105 -3.37 -20.83 2.46
N VAL A 106 -3.13 -22.14 2.46
CA VAL A 106 -4.13 -23.15 2.83
C VAL A 106 -4.31 -23.20 4.36
N ASP A 107 -3.19 -23.33 5.07
CA ASP A 107 -3.16 -23.42 6.52
C ASP A 107 -3.56 -22.09 7.19
N GLU A 108 -4.37 -22.20 8.24
CA GLU A 108 -4.95 -21.05 8.93
C GLU A 108 -3.90 -20.23 9.70
N SER A 109 -2.89 -20.88 10.29
CA SER A 109 -1.83 -20.18 11.03
C SER A 109 -1.00 -19.31 10.09
N TRP A 110 -0.64 -19.86 8.92
CA TRP A 110 0.05 -19.11 7.87
C TRP A 110 -0.80 -17.97 7.33
N ARG A 111 -2.08 -18.23 7.00
CA ARG A 111 -2.98 -17.18 6.52
C ARG A 111 -3.12 -16.03 7.54
N THR A 112 -3.24 -16.35 8.82
CA THR A 112 -3.36 -15.36 9.90
C THR A 112 -2.09 -14.52 10.03
N LEU A 113 -0.91 -15.14 9.98
CA LEU A 113 0.37 -14.43 9.99
C LEU A 113 0.45 -13.44 8.81
N TRP A 114 0.11 -13.89 7.59
CA TRP A 114 0.18 -13.04 6.41
C TRP A 114 -0.83 -11.89 6.44
N ILE A 115 -2.03 -12.10 7.00
CA ILE A 115 -3.01 -11.03 7.22
C ILE A 115 -2.42 -9.92 8.09
N TRP A 116 -1.74 -10.26 9.19
CA TRP A 116 -1.10 -9.27 10.06
C TRP A 116 0.05 -8.55 9.37
N ILE A 117 0.96 -9.28 8.71
CA ILE A 117 2.08 -8.68 7.98
C ILE A 117 1.54 -7.73 6.90
N HIS A 118 0.53 -8.16 6.14
CA HIS A 118 -0.09 -7.37 5.10
C HIS A 118 -0.77 -6.12 5.65
N GLY A 119 -1.61 -6.25 6.66
CA GLY A 119 -2.34 -5.13 7.26
C GLY A 119 -1.40 -4.08 7.86
N VAL A 120 -0.42 -4.49 8.66
CA VAL A 120 0.53 -3.56 9.30
C VAL A 120 1.39 -2.84 8.26
N SER A 121 1.98 -3.59 7.32
CA SER A 121 2.82 -2.98 6.27
C SER A 121 2.01 -2.06 5.34
N SER A 122 0.74 -2.39 5.07
CA SER A 122 -0.18 -1.53 4.30
C SER A 122 -0.48 -0.21 5.01
N CYS A 123 -0.80 -0.26 6.31
CA CYS A 123 -1.03 0.96 7.10
C CYS A 123 0.20 1.86 7.13
N LEU A 124 1.39 1.27 7.33
CA LEU A 124 2.66 2.00 7.29
C LEU A 124 2.95 2.58 5.90
N TRP A 125 2.69 1.82 4.84
CA TRP A 125 2.82 2.29 3.47
C TRP A 125 1.93 3.51 3.20
N LEU A 126 0.64 3.44 3.54
CA LEU A 126 -0.29 4.56 3.34
C LEU A 126 0.15 5.81 4.13
N LEU A 127 0.57 5.63 5.38
CA LEU A 127 1.08 6.71 6.22
C LEU A 127 2.31 7.37 5.60
N PHE A 128 3.30 6.59 5.19
CA PHE A 128 4.52 7.14 4.60
C PHE A 128 4.30 7.72 3.20
N ALA A 129 3.44 7.11 2.38
CA ALA A 129 3.05 7.64 1.08
C ALA A 129 2.34 8.99 1.20
N LEU A 130 1.51 9.17 2.24
CA LEU A 130 0.87 10.45 2.54
C LEU A 130 1.89 11.49 2.99
N ILE A 131 2.83 11.14 3.88
CA ILE A 131 3.78 12.08 4.50
C ILE A 131 4.95 12.44 3.57
N HIS A 132 5.46 11.50 2.78
CA HIS A 132 6.68 11.65 1.98
C HIS A 132 6.73 12.92 1.10
N PRO A 133 5.64 13.32 0.39
CA PRO A 133 5.62 14.53 -0.41
C PRO A 133 5.83 15.83 0.40
N TRP A 134 5.41 15.84 1.66
CA TRP A 134 5.40 17.00 2.54
C TRP A 134 6.66 17.16 3.40
N LEU A 135 7.49 16.11 3.52
CA LEU A 135 8.69 16.17 4.35
C LEU A 135 9.65 17.27 3.86
N PRO A 136 10.24 18.08 4.75
CA PRO A 136 11.12 19.16 4.32
C PRO A 136 12.30 18.63 3.47
N HIS A 137 12.71 19.43 2.48
CA HIS A 137 13.91 19.14 1.72
C HIS A 137 15.11 19.41 2.64
N ALA A 138 16.03 18.45 2.75
CA ALA A 138 17.30 18.71 3.43
C ALA A 138 18.00 19.86 2.70
N ILE A 139 18.23 20.98 3.41
CA ILE A 139 19.04 22.10 2.90
C ILE A 139 20.47 21.58 2.82
N ILE A 140 20.93 21.26 1.61
CA ILE A 140 22.32 20.93 1.38
C ILE A 140 23.09 22.25 1.51
N LYS A 141 23.74 22.48 2.66
CA LYS A 141 24.77 23.51 2.75
C LYS A 141 25.87 23.09 1.76
N LYS A 142 25.97 23.78 0.62
CA LYS A 142 27.18 23.70 -0.22
C LYS A 142 28.34 24.16 0.67
N LYS A 143 29.33 23.28 0.87
CA LYS A 143 30.64 23.67 1.39
C LYS A 143 31.40 24.39 0.30
#